data_AF-A0A834TJB4-F1
#
_entry.id   AF-A0A834TJB4-F1
#
_cell.length_a   1.000
_cell.length_b   1.000
_cell.length_c   1.000
_cell.angle_alpha   90.00
_cell.angle_beta   90.00
_cell.angle_gamma   90.00
#
_symmetry.space_group_name_H-M   'P 1'
#
loop_
_entity.id
_entity.type
_entity.pdbx_description
1 polymer ?
#
loop_
_entity_poly.entity_id
_entity_poly.type
_entity_poly.pdbx_seq_one_letter_code
_entity_poly.pdbx_strand_id
1 'polypeptide(L)'
;MNAADFIITSTYQEIAGSKDKPGQYESHTAFTMPGLCRVVSGINVFDPKFNIAAPGADQSVYFPSTMKQQRLTLFHPAIEELLYSKSDNEEHM
;
A
#
# COMPACT_ATOMS: atom_id res chain seq x y z
N MET A 1 4.04 -18.40 0.81
CA MET A 1 5.02 -17.86 -0.17
C MET A 1 5.44 -18.92 -1.18
N ASN A 2 6.11 -20.00 -0.75
CA ASN A 2 6.65 -21.00 -1.69
C ASN A 2 5.61 -21.85 -2.43
N ALA A 3 4.45 -22.12 -1.82
CA ALA A 3 3.40 -22.95 -2.41
C ALA A 3 2.56 -22.24 -3.49
N ALA A 4 2.75 -20.94 -3.71
CA ALA A 4 2.00 -20.20 -4.73
C ALA A 4 2.59 -20.41 -6.12
N ASP A 5 1.71 -20.57 -7.12
CA ASP A 5 2.09 -20.63 -8.54
C ASP A 5 2.64 -19.29 -9.03
N PHE A 6 2.02 -18.18 -8.64
CA PHE A 6 2.45 -16.81 -8.90
C PHE A 6 2.15 -15.89 -7.70
N ILE A 7 2.88 -14.79 -7.62
CA ILE A 7 2.74 -13.76 -6.58
C ILE A 7 2.59 -12.41 -7.27
N ILE A 8 1.51 -11.70 -6.96
CA ILE A 8 1.29 -10.31 -7.40
C ILE A 8 1.71 -9.36 -6.28
N THR A 9 2.52 -8.36 -6.63
CA THR A 9 2.86 -7.25 -5.73
C THR A 9 2.44 -5.92 -6.34
N SER A 10 2.25 -4.91 -5.48
CA SER A 10 1.86 -3.58 -5.95
C SER A 10 3.06 -2.77 -6.43
N THR A 11 4.27 -3.08 -5.93
CA THR A 11 5.49 -2.34 -6.24
C THR A 11 6.71 -3.24 -6.31
N TYR A 12 7.79 -2.76 -6.95
CA TYR A 12 9.10 -3.40 -6.91
C TYR A 12 9.71 -3.39 -5.51
N GLN A 13 9.50 -2.31 -4.76
CA GLN A 13 10.00 -2.15 -3.40
C GLN A 13 9.45 -3.21 -2.45
N GLU A 14 8.23 -3.69 -2.68
CA GLU A 14 7.66 -4.83 -1.95
C GLU A 14 8.51 -6.10 -2.12
N ILE A 15 9.07 -6.33 -3.31
CA ILE A 15 9.87 -7.53 -3.62
C ILE A 15 11.32 -7.35 -3.15
N ALA A 16 12.03 -6.37 -3.72
CA ALA A 16 13.49 -6.21 -3.62
C ALA A 16 13.92 -4.82 -3.14
N GLY A 17 12.99 -4.05 -2.58
CA GLY A 17 13.34 -2.83 -1.86
C GLY A 17 13.86 -1.71 -2.74
N SER A 18 14.85 -1.00 -2.21
CA SER A 18 15.63 0.03 -2.90
C SER A 18 17.13 -0.26 -2.77
N LYS A 19 17.97 0.63 -3.29
CA LYS A 19 19.43 0.51 -3.10
C LYS A 19 19.85 0.56 -1.62
N ASP A 20 19.07 1.25 -0.79
CA ASP A 20 19.44 1.56 0.59
C ASP A 20 18.67 0.73 1.63
N LYS A 21 17.54 0.13 1.24
CA LYS A 21 16.66 -0.62 2.15
C LYS A 21 16.17 -1.91 1.50
N PRO A 22 16.18 -3.04 2.23
CA PRO A 22 15.72 -4.31 1.69
C PRO A 22 14.21 -4.31 1.43
N GLY A 23 13.78 -5.15 0.49
CA GLY A 23 12.38 -5.40 0.19
C GLY A 23 11.66 -6.17 1.27
N GLN A 24 10.32 -6.12 1.23
CA GLN A 24 9.48 -6.84 2.19
C GLN A 24 9.66 -8.36 2.01
N TYR A 25 9.56 -8.87 0.78
CA TYR A 25 9.86 -10.27 0.47
C TYR A 25 11.34 -10.59 0.66
N GLU A 26 12.24 -9.69 0.24
CA GLU A 26 13.69 -9.86 0.42
C GLU A 26 14.09 -10.12 1.88
N SER A 27 13.45 -9.44 2.83
CA SER A 27 13.70 -9.64 4.27
C SER A 27 13.38 -11.06 4.78
N HIS A 28 12.59 -11.83 4.01
CA HIS A 28 12.26 -13.23 4.29
C HIS A 28 13.19 -14.23 3.58
N THR A 29 14.23 -13.76 2.87
CA THR A 29 15.22 -14.63 2.22
C THR A 29 15.98 -15.46 3.26
N ALA A 30 16.47 -14.85 4.33
CA ALA A 30 17.17 -15.54 5.41
C ALA A 30 16.89 -14.87 6.76
N PHE A 31 16.36 -15.63 7.72
CA PHE A 31 16.06 -15.15 9.06
C PHE A 31 16.07 -16.29 10.08
N THR A 32 16.05 -15.94 11.37
CA THR A 32 16.04 -16.92 12.46
C THR A 32 14.96 -16.57 13.46
N MET A 33 14.26 -17.59 13.96
CA MET A 33 13.37 -17.50 15.12
C MET A 33 14.01 -18.32 16.25
N PRO A 34 14.79 -17.68 17.14
CA PRO A 34 15.53 -18.38 18.20
C PRO A 34 14.61 -19.27 19.04
N GLY A 35 15.00 -20.52 19.25
CA GLY A 35 14.20 -21.52 19.97
C GLY A 35 13.15 -22.24 19.12
N LEU A 36 12.97 -21.88 17.84
CA LEU A 36 12.02 -22.52 16.94
C LEU A 36 12.68 -23.08 15.68
N CYS A 37 13.13 -22.21 14.76
CA CYS A 37 13.76 -22.64 13.51
C CYS A 37 14.62 -21.53 12.90
N ARG A 38 15.42 -21.93 11.91
CA ARG A 38 16.23 -21.03 11.10
C ARG A 38 15.89 -21.25 9.64
N VAL A 39 15.61 -20.16 8.93
CA VAL A 39 15.31 -20.18 7.51
C VAL A 39 16.53 -19.66 6.77
N VAL A 40 17.21 -20.54 6.03
CA VAL A 40 18.44 -20.22 5.29
C VAL A 40 18.13 -19.69 3.89
N SER A 41 17.04 -20.18 3.28
CA SER A 41 16.52 -19.73 1.98
C SER A 41 14.99 -19.84 2.01
N GLY A 42 14.34 -18.76 2.43
CA GLY A 42 12.89 -18.70 2.62
C GLY A 42 12.12 -18.31 1.37
N ILE A 43 12.72 -17.43 0.56
CA ILE A 43 12.22 -16.98 -0.74
C ILE A 43 13.40 -16.49 -1.59
N ASN A 44 13.24 -16.51 -2.91
CA ASN A 44 14.18 -15.89 -3.84
C ASN A 44 13.47 -14.71 -4.54
N VAL A 45 13.99 -13.49 -4.39
CA VAL A 45 13.43 -12.29 -5.04
C VAL A 45 13.53 -12.32 -6.57
N PHE A 46 14.38 -13.19 -7.12
CA PHE A 46 14.52 -13.43 -8.56
C PHE A 46 13.64 -14.57 -9.08
N ASP A 47 12.75 -15.13 -8.25
CA ASP A 47 11.85 -16.19 -8.68
C ASP A 47 10.87 -15.66 -9.75
N PRO A 48 10.72 -16.34 -10.91
CA PRO A 48 9.83 -15.89 -11.99
C PRO A 48 8.35 -15.84 -11.60
N LYS A 49 7.97 -16.38 -10.44
CA LYS A 49 6.60 -16.29 -9.93
C LYS A 49 6.18 -14.87 -9.54
N PHE A 50 7.14 -13.97 -9.29
CA PHE A 50 6.85 -12.57 -8.93
C PHE A 50 6.46 -11.73 -10.13
N ASN A 51 5.31 -11.05 -10.03
CA ASN A 51 4.81 -10.13 -11.03
C ASN A 51 4.29 -8.85 -10.36
N ILE A 52 4.68 -7.69 -10.88
CA ILE A 52 4.21 -6.40 -10.35
C ILE A 52 2.97 -5.99 -11.14
N ALA A 53 1.83 -5.92 -10.45
CA ALA A 53 0.59 -5.36 -11.00
C ALA A 53 0.10 -4.28 -10.04
N ALA A 54 0.49 -3.03 -10.30
CA ALA A 54 0.14 -1.91 -9.46
C ALA A 54 -1.39 -1.68 -9.46
N PRO A 55 -2.01 -1.52 -8.28
CA PRO A 55 -3.43 -1.18 -8.20
C PRO A 55 -3.68 0.26 -8.65
N GLY A 56 -4.95 0.59 -8.85
CA GLY A 56 -5.40 1.94 -9.16
C GLY A 56 -6.53 2.39 -8.22
N ALA A 57 -6.93 3.65 -8.35
CA ALA A 57 -8.11 4.20 -7.71
C ALA A 57 -9.25 4.31 -8.72
N ASP A 58 -10.50 4.19 -8.25
CA ASP A 58 -11.68 4.39 -9.08
C ASP A 58 -11.77 5.85 -9.55
N GLN A 59 -11.74 6.06 -10.86
CA GLN A 59 -11.74 7.39 -11.48
C GLN A 59 -13.10 8.09 -11.40
N SER A 60 -14.18 7.37 -11.08
CA SER A 60 -15.48 7.99 -10.81
C SER A 60 -15.54 8.64 -9.42
N VAL A 61 -14.67 8.19 -8.50
CA VAL A 61 -14.59 8.69 -7.12
C VAL A 61 -13.44 9.68 -6.98
N TYR A 62 -12.25 9.34 -7.50
CA TYR A 62 -11.04 10.14 -7.38
C TYR A 62 -10.64 10.73 -8.73
N PHE A 63 -10.76 12.05 -8.86
CA PHE A 63 -10.48 12.78 -10.09
C PHE A 63 -9.75 14.10 -9.80
N PRO A 64 -9.08 14.70 -10.80
CA PRO A 64 -8.35 15.95 -10.63
C PRO A 64 -9.24 17.10 -10.11
N SER A 65 -8.75 17.84 -9.11
CA SER A 65 -9.49 18.94 -8.46
C SER A 65 -9.85 20.10 -9.40
N THR A 66 -9.23 20.17 -10.58
CA THR A 66 -9.44 21.16 -11.63
C THR A 66 -10.72 20.91 -12.45
N MET A 67 -11.29 19.70 -12.42
CA MET A 67 -12.51 19.33 -13.17
C MET A 67 -13.77 19.86 -12.49
N LYS A 68 -13.99 21.18 -12.57
CA LYS A 68 -15.09 21.90 -11.85
C LYS A 68 -16.47 21.29 -12.08
N GLN A 69 -16.75 20.76 -13.27
CA GLN A 69 -18.04 20.17 -13.63
C GLN A 69 -18.34 18.86 -12.89
N GLN A 70 -17.31 18.11 -12.48
CA GLN A 70 -17.44 16.84 -11.76
C GLN A 70 -17.42 17.03 -10.24
N ARG A 71 -17.16 18.25 -9.74
CA ARG A 71 -17.05 18.48 -8.30
C ARG A 71 -18.41 18.34 -7.62
N LEU A 72 -18.41 17.59 -6.53
CA LEU A 72 -19.58 17.32 -5.71
C LEU A 72 -19.79 18.46 -4.71
N THR A 73 -20.21 19.63 -5.20
CA THR A 73 -20.38 20.85 -4.39
C THR A 73 -21.41 20.72 -3.27
N LEU A 74 -22.30 19.73 -3.37
CA LEU A 74 -23.25 19.37 -2.31
C LEU A 74 -22.55 19.06 -0.97
N PHE A 75 -21.33 18.54 -1.00
CA PHE A 75 -20.59 18.20 0.21
C PHE A 75 -19.82 19.38 0.82
N HIS A 76 -19.76 20.54 0.16
CA HIS A 76 -18.98 21.68 0.69
C HIS A 76 -19.40 22.10 2.11
N PRO A 77 -20.70 22.23 2.46
CA PRO A 77 -21.09 22.63 3.82
C PRO A 77 -20.63 21.62 4.88
N ALA A 78 -20.74 20.32 4.59
CA ALA A 78 -20.29 19.27 5.50
C ALA A 78 -18.75 19.26 5.64
N ILE A 79 -18.03 19.50 4.53
CA ILE A 79 -16.56 19.60 4.56
C ILE A 79 -16.10 20.87 5.31
N GLU A 80 -16.78 22.00 5.15
CA GLU A 80 -16.47 23.24 5.87
C GLU A 80 -16.70 23.09 7.38
N GLU A 81 -17.77 22.41 7.78
CA GLU A 81 -18.01 22.08 9.19
C GLU A 81 -16.90 21.17 9.74
N LEU A 82 -16.55 20.10 9.02
CA LEU A 82 -15.51 19.16 9.42
C LEU A 82 -14.10 19.79 9.53
N LEU A 83 -13.77 20.76 8.68
CA LEU A 83 -12.43 21.34 8.61
C LEU A 83 -12.26 22.66 9.38
N TYR A 84 -13.33 23.45 9.52
CA TYR A 84 -13.25 24.84 10.01
C TYR A 84 -14.17 25.15 11.19
N SER A 85 -15.00 24.21 11.66
CA SER A 85 -15.77 24.40 12.89
C SER A 85 -14.83 24.62 14.10
N LYS A 86 -15.34 25.33 15.11
CA LYS A 86 -14.64 25.54 16.40
C LYS A 86 -15.15 24.62 17.50
N SER A 87 -16.09 23.73 17.17
CA SER A 87 -16.66 22.76 18.11
C SER A 87 -15.74 21.56 18.19
N ASP A 88 -15.21 21.29 19.38
CA ASP A 88 -14.45 20.07 19.67
C ASP A 88 -15.45 18.95 20.06
N ASN A 89 -15.50 17.90 19.26
CA ASN A 89 -16.38 16.75 19.45
C ASN A 89 -15.68 15.43 19.06
N GLU A 90 -16.39 14.30 19.13
CA GLU A 90 -15.80 12.99 18.79
C GLU A 90 -15.50 12.80 17.29
N GLU A 91 -16.00 13.68 16.41
CA GLU A 91 -15.80 13.64 14.96
C GLU A 91 -14.63 14.53 14.50
N HIS A 92 -14.42 15.67 15.16
CA HIS A 92 -13.35 16.62 14.87
C HIS A 92 -12.94 17.40 16.13
N MET A 93 -11.62 17.51 16.34
CA MET A 93 -10.97 18.24 17.45
C MET A 93 -10.38 19.58 16.99
#